data_AF-A0A432RJG9-F1
#
_entry.id   AF-A0A432RJG9-F1
#
_cell.length_a   1.000
_cell.length_b   1.000
_cell.length_c   1.000
_cell.angle_alpha   90.00
_cell.angle_beta   90.00
_cell.angle_gamma   90.00
#
_symmetry.space_group_name_H-M   'P 1'
#
loop_
_entity.id
_entity.type
_entity.pdbx_description
1 polymer ?
#
loop_
_entity_poly.entity_id
_entity_poly.type
_entity_poly.pdbx_seq_one_letter_code
_entity_poly.pdbx_strand_id
1 'polypeptide(L)'
;MLISSCATTITKTVRQPEAQTEGSDGKLPTLFQTNPPPLTRFKNGKNLKLVSMMEGGACNSRQQGAKGAFLVYADSGHIERIKRDKGPEIFRDFQTDIQTFALQALRVSVEKTNIADNPFALDVRQSENQVIKQLLSGFRDAITPAINSFEAGNGLIIDVQPFLPSMIFLLEECDANVNEISH
;
A
#
# COMPACT_ATOMS: atom_id res chain seq x y z
N MET A 1 55.18 -7.59 -56.04
CA MET A 1 54.95 -6.87 -54.78
C MET A 1 53.51 -6.38 -54.77
N LEU A 2 52.91 -6.35 -53.58
CA LEU A 2 51.52 -6.06 -53.19
C LEU A 2 50.57 -7.26 -53.12
N ILE A 3 49.86 -7.25 -52.00
CA ILE A 3 49.33 -8.32 -51.18
C ILE A 3 47.80 -8.25 -51.27
N SER A 4 47.08 -9.37 -51.22
CA SER A 4 45.75 -9.35 -50.60
C SER A 4 45.36 -10.73 -50.11
N SER A 5 44.93 -10.76 -48.85
CA SER A 5 44.63 -11.92 -48.02
C SER A 5 43.13 -12.10 -47.89
N CYS A 6 42.61 -13.28 -48.26
CA CYS A 6 41.28 -13.75 -47.88
C CYS A 6 41.46 -14.85 -46.82
N ALA A 7 41.12 -14.54 -45.56
CA ALA A 7 41.05 -15.54 -44.51
C ALA A 7 39.64 -16.13 -44.46
N THR A 8 39.57 -17.43 -44.73
CA THR A 8 38.41 -18.31 -44.55
C THR A 8 38.23 -18.63 -43.07
N THR A 9 37.00 -18.69 -42.57
CA THR A 9 36.72 -19.35 -41.28
C THR A 9 35.83 -20.57 -41.50
N ILE A 10 36.29 -21.69 -40.94
CA ILE A 10 35.75 -23.04 -41.04
C ILE A 10 34.62 -23.26 -40.01
N THR A 11 33.76 -24.20 -40.41
CA THR A 11 32.46 -24.65 -39.91
C THR A 11 32.45 -25.46 -38.59
N LYS A 12 31.26 -25.53 -37.96
CA LYS A 12 30.59 -26.70 -37.32
C LYS A 12 30.54 -26.84 -35.77
N THR A 13 29.36 -26.46 -35.23
CA THR A 13 28.44 -27.13 -34.27
C THR A 13 28.94 -27.70 -32.93
N VAL A 14 28.30 -27.29 -31.81
CA VAL A 14 27.52 -28.11 -30.84
C VAL A 14 27.39 -27.42 -29.45
N ARG A 15 26.13 -27.31 -28.97
CA ARG A 15 25.60 -27.18 -27.59
C ARG A 15 25.93 -25.95 -26.71
N GLN A 16 24.83 -25.32 -26.24
CA GLN A 16 24.73 -24.35 -25.15
C GLN A 16 25.22 -24.96 -23.83
N PRO A 17 25.95 -24.21 -22.99
CA PRO A 17 25.29 -23.57 -21.84
C PRO A 17 25.85 -22.18 -21.45
N GLU A 18 24.91 -21.36 -20.95
CA GLU A 18 25.04 -20.29 -19.96
C GLU A 18 25.94 -19.05 -20.20
N ALA A 19 25.28 -17.94 -19.84
CA ALA A 19 25.81 -16.73 -19.21
C ALA A 19 26.10 -15.50 -20.09
N GLN A 20 25.32 -14.47 -19.76
CA GLN A 20 25.58 -13.03 -19.86
C GLN A 20 25.34 -12.38 -21.22
N THR A 21 24.14 -11.80 -21.34
CA THR A 21 24.05 -10.46 -21.90
C THR A 21 23.02 -9.71 -21.08
N GLU A 22 23.51 -8.70 -20.36
CA GLU A 22 22.71 -7.67 -19.71
C GLU A 22 21.77 -7.05 -20.73
N GLY A 23 20.50 -7.46 -20.67
CA GLY A 23 19.39 -6.78 -21.29
C GLY A 23 18.63 -6.09 -20.18
N SER A 24 18.85 -4.78 -20.07
CA SER A 24 18.02 -3.87 -19.30
C SER A 24 16.58 -4.03 -19.79
N ASP A 25 15.78 -4.81 -19.06
CA ASP A 25 14.34 -4.76 -19.16
C ASP A 25 13.89 -4.06 -17.89
N GLY A 26 13.50 -2.79 -18.05
CA GLY A 26 13.07 -1.88 -17.00
C GLY A 26 11.76 -2.34 -16.37
N LYS A 27 11.81 -3.48 -15.66
CA LYS A 27 10.69 -3.97 -14.88
C LYS A 27 10.92 -3.57 -13.44
N LEU A 28 10.11 -2.60 -13.01
CA LEU A 28 9.96 -2.18 -11.63
C LEU A 28 9.98 -3.40 -10.70
N PRO A 29 10.82 -3.44 -9.64
CA PRO A 29 10.91 -4.60 -8.77
C PRO A 29 9.53 -4.93 -8.21
N THR A 30 9.05 -6.14 -8.48
CA THR A 30 7.76 -6.63 -7.99
C THR A 30 7.86 -6.84 -6.47
N LEU A 31 7.62 -5.78 -5.68
CA LEU A 31 7.60 -5.82 -4.22
C LEU A 31 6.28 -6.37 -3.64
N PHE A 32 5.30 -6.68 -4.49
CA PHE A 32 3.97 -7.11 -4.07
C PHE A 32 3.84 -8.63 -4.16
N GLN A 33 4.31 -9.34 -3.12
CA GLN A 33 3.73 -10.65 -2.83
C GLN A 33 2.26 -10.42 -2.48
N THR A 34 1.35 -11.01 -3.25
CA THR A 34 -0.11 -11.04 -3.02
C THR A 34 -0.44 -11.92 -1.82
N ASN A 35 0.10 -11.57 -0.65
CA ASN A 35 -0.25 -12.24 0.59
C ASN A 35 -1.67 -11.81 0.98
N PRO A 36 -2.59 -12.74 1.28
CA PRO A 36 -3.92 -12.37 1.72
C PRO A 36 -3.85 -11.52 3.00
N PRO A 37 -4.82 -10.61 3.22
CA PRO A 37 -4.82 -9.77 4.41
C PRO A 37 -4.92 -10.64 5.67
N PRO A 38 -4.18 -10.30 6.75
CA PRO A 38 -4.29 -11.02 8.01
C PRO A 38 -5.72 -10.95 8.54
N LEU A 39 -6.31 -12.10 8.90
CA LEU A 39 -7.70 -12.18 9.36
C LEU A 39 -7.88 -11.64 10.79
N THR A 40 -6.79 -11.52 11.56
CA THR A 40 -6.83 -11.10 12.96
C THR A 40 -5.67 -10.20 13.32
N ARG A 41 -5.86 -9.33 14.31
CA ARG A 41 -4.83 -8.43 14.84
C ARG A 41 -4.98 -8.25 16.35
N PHE A 42 -3.85 -8.27 17.06
CA PHE A 42 -3.85 -8.03 18.50
C PHE A 42 -3.68 -6.54 18.82
N LYS A 43 -4.59 -5.98 19.62
CA LYS A 43 -4.56 -4.58 20.11
C LYS A 43 -5.07 -4.56 21.55
N ASN A 44 -4.33 -3.93 22.47
CA ASN A 44 -4.76 -3.70 23.87
C ASN A 44 -5.30 -4.95 24.59
N GLY A 45 -4.64 -6.10 24.45
CA GLY A 45 -5.08 -7.34 25.10
C GLY A 45 -6.21 -8.08 24.37
N LYS A 46 -6.73 -7.55 23.26
CA LYS A 46 -7.84 -8.10 22.50
C LYS A 46 -7.40 -8.60 21.12
N ASN A 47 -8.03 -9.68 20.68
CA ASN A 47 -7.87 -10.20 19.33
C ASN A 47 -9.00 -9.66 18.44
N LEU A 48 -8.69 -8.67 17.61
CA LEU A 48 -9.61 -8.05 16.67
C LEU A 48 -9.69 -8.90 15.39
N LYS A 49 -10.86 -8.97 14.78
CA LYS A 49 -11.08 -9.67 13.50
C LYS A 49 -11.19 -8.68 12.36
N LEU A 50 -10.70 -9.04 11.19
CA LEU A 50 -10.95 -8.29 9.95
C LEU A 50 -12.46 -8.31 9.67
N VAL A 51 -13.08 -7.14 9.60
CA VAL A 51 -14.54 -6.98 9.42
C VAL A 51 -14.91 -6.23 8.17
N SER A 52 -13.98 -5.46 7.61
CA SER A 52 -14.17 -4.77 6.34
C SER A 52 -12.83 -4.49 5.67
N MET A 53 -12.87 -4.40 4.35
CA MET A 53 -11.83 -3.80 3.53
C MET A 53 -12.46 -2.61 2.83
N MET A 54 -11.87 -1.43 2.99
CA MET A 54 -12.36 -0.20 2.38
C MET A 54 -11.32 0.29 1.39
N GLU A 55 -11.75 0.83 0.26
CA GLU A 55 -10.83 1.40 -0.71
C GLU A 55 -10.82 2.92 -0.61
N GLY A 56 -9.69 3.52 -1.01
CA GLY A 56 -9.53 4.95 -0.92
C GLY A 56 -8.20 5.45 -1.46
N GLY A 57 -8.14 6.75 -1.69
CA GLY A 57 -6.92 7.43 -2.09
C GLY A 57 -6.90 8.86 -1.60
N ALA A 58 -5.70 9.43 -1.54
CA ALA A 58 -5.52 10.83 -1.22
C ALA A 58 -4.35 11.42 -2.02
N CYS A 59 -4.56 12.66 -2.48
CA CYS A 59 -3.54 13.46 -3.13
C CYS A 59 -3.07 14.60 -2.21
N ASN A 60 -1.82 15.01 -2.37
CA ASN A 60 -1.28 16.23 -1.79
C ASN A 60 -1.34 17.42 -2.76
N SER A 61 -0.93 18.58 -2.27
CA SER A 61 -0.85 19.83 -3.04
C SER A 61 0.08 19.77 -4.27
N ARG A 62 0.98 18.79 -4.35
CA ARG A 62 1.96 18.60 -5.44
C ARG A 62 1.51 17.57 -6.49
N GLN A 63 0.23 17.20 -6.49
CA GLN A 63 -0.32 16.14 -7.36
C GLN A 63 0.34 14.77 -7.17
N GLN A 64 0.93 14.52 -6.00
CA GLN A 64 1.37 13.19 -5.59
C GLN A 64 0.31 12.56 -4.71
N GLY A 65 0.31 11.24 -4.59
CA GLY A 65 -0.68 10.56 -3.77
C GLY A 65 -0.37 9.12 -3.46
N ALA A 66 -1.31 8.52 -2.76
CA ALA A 66 -1.38 7.10 -2.57
C ALA A 66 -2.84 6.65 -2.68
N LYS A 67 -3.09 5.49 -3.27
CA LYS A 67 -4.42 4.83 -3.32
C LYS A 67 -4.29 3.34 -3.02
N GLY A 68 -5.32 2.73 -2.45
CA GLY A 68 -5.32 1.32 -2.12
C GLY A 68 -6.41 0.93 -1.12
N ALA A 69 -6.31 -0.28 -0.57
CA ALA A 69 -7.23 -0.78 0.43
C ALA A 69 -6.75 -0.48 1.87
N PHE A 70 -7.71 -0.35 2.76
CA PHE A 70 -7.56 -0.23 4.20
C PHE A 70 -8.25 -1.40 4.87
N LEU A 71 -7.56 -2.04 5.80
CA LEU A 71 -8.09 -3.14 6.59
C LEU A 71 -8.71 -2.58 7.86
N VAL A 72 -9.99 -2.90 8.10
CA VAL A 72 -10.70 -2.54 9.32
C VAL A 72 -10.86 -3.77 10.20
N TYR A 73 -10.29 -3.70 11.39
CA TYR A 73 -10.41 -4.72 12.41
C TYR A 73 -11.33 -4.25 13.53
N ALA A 74 -12.09 -5.16 14.11
CA ALA A 74 -12.94 -4.85 15.26
C ALA A 74 -13.09 -6.02 16.23
N ASP A 75 -13.42 -5.72 17.48
CA ASP A 75 -13.73 -6.73 18.50
C ASP A 75 -15.12 -7.34 18.24
N SER A 76 -15.17 -8.64 17.98
CA SER A 76 -16.42 -9.32 17.64
C SER A 76 -17.45 -9.32 18.78
N GLY A 77 -17.01 -9.32 20.04
CA GLY A 77 -17.92 -9.24 21.19
C GLY A 77 -18.59 -7.87 21.26
N HIS A 78 -17.86 -6.80 20.95
CA HIS A 78 -18.41 -5.45 20.89
C HIS A 78 -19.40 -5.31 19.74
N ILE A 79 -19.11 -5.91 18.57
CA ILE A 79 -20.04 -5.92 17.43
C ILE A 79 -21.37 -6.56 17.82
N GLU A 80 -21.34 -7.76 18.38
CA GLU A 80 -22.57 -8.47 18.77
C GLU A 80 -23.34 -7.73 19.86
N ARG A 81 -22.64 -7.13 20.83
CA ARG A 81 -23.27 -6.26 21.83
C ARG A 81 -23.97 -5.06 21.18
N ILE A 82 -23.27 -4.34 20.31
CA ILE A 82 -23.82 -3.13 19.66
C ILE A 82 -25.00 -3.47 18.73
N LYS A 83 -24.95 -4.57 17.98
CA LYS A 83 -26.09 -5.02 17.17
C LYS A 83 -27.35 -5.23 18.00
N ARG A 84 -27.21 -5.80 19.21
CA ARG A 84 -28.35 -5.98 20.13
C ARG A 84 -28.82 -4.65 20.72
N ASP A 85 -27.90 -3.77 21.08
CA ASP A 85 -28.21 -2.52 21.81
C ASP A 85 -28.73 -1.41 20.88
N LYS A 86 -28.21 -1.31 19.66
CA LYS A 86 -28.39 -0.16 18.74
C LYS A 86 -28.95 -0.54 17.36
N GLY A 87 -29.13 -1.83 17.07
CA GLY A 87 -29.50 -2.32 15.74
C GLY A 87 -28.30 -2.49 14.80
N PRO A 88 -28.42 -3.35 13.75
CA PRO A 88 -27.35 -3.60 12.79
C PRO A 88 -27.07 -2.42 11.83
N GLU A 89 -28.02 -1.51 11.65
CA GLU A 89 -27.94 -0.38 10.71
C GLU A 89 -26.84 0.63 11.07
N ILE A 90 -26.50 0.76 12.36
CA ILE A 90 -25.47 1.69 12.86
C ILE A 90 -24.09 1.40 12.26
N PHE A 91 -23.84 0.17 11.81
CA PHE A 91 -22.56 -0.22 11.24
C PHE A 91 -22.31 0.40 9.86
N ARG A 92 -23.36 0.82 9.13
CA ARG A 92 -23.20 1.59 7.89
C ARG A 92 -22.63 2.97 8.18
N ASP A 93 -23.12 3.60 9.25
CA ASP A 93 -22.65 4.91 9.67
C ASP A 93 -21.21 4.80 10.19
N PHE A 94 -20.91 3.74 10.95
CA PHE A 94 -19.53 3.44 11.37
C PHE A 94 -18.59 3.25 10.18
N GLN A 95 -18.99 2.51 9.14
CA GLN A 95 -18.14 2.35 7.95
C GLN A 95 -17.85 3.71 7.28
N THR A 96 -18.85 4.57 7.20
CA THR A 96 -18.72 5.92 6.63
C THR A 96 -17.75 6.78 7.44
N ASP A 97 -17.88 6.77 8.77
CA ASP A 97 -16.99 7.50 9.67
C ASP A 97 -15.54 7.00 9.56
N ILE A 98 -15.36 5.68 9.60
CA ILE A 98 -14.05 5.03 9.52
C ILE A 98 -13.37 5.32 8.19
N GLN A 99 -14.10 5.24 7.08
CA GLN A 99 -13.57 5.59 5.76
C GLN A 99 -13.17 7.07 5.72
N THR A 100 -14.01 7.96 6.24
CA THR A 100 -13.75 9.41 6.24
C THR A 100 -12.46 9.75 6.98
N PHE A 101 -12.28 9.27 8.22
CA PHE A 101 -11.07 9.58 8.96
C PHE A 101 -9.84 8.83 8.44
N ALA A 102 -9.99 7.65 7.83
CA ALA A 102 -8.89 6.93 7.21
C ALA A 102 -8.35 7.69 5.97
N LEU A 103 -9.24 8.19 5.13
CA LEU A 103 -8.88 9.02 3.98
C LEU A 103 -8.20 10.33 4.41
N GLN A 104 -8.73 10.96 5.46
CA GLN A 104 -8.12 12.17 6.02
C GLN A 104 -6.71 11.89 6.58
N ALA A 105 -6.53 10.78 7.30
CA ALA A 105 -5.23 10.37 7.81
C ALA A 105 -4.24 10.07 6.66
N LEU A 106 -4.71 9.41 5.60
CA LEU A 106 -3.89 9.18 4.40
C LEU A 106 -3.47 10.51 3.78
N ARG A 107 -4.39 11.46 3.59
CA ARG A 107 -4.09 12.79 3.05
C ARG A 107 -3.02 13.52 3.87
N VAL A 108 -3.19 13.55 5.20
CA VAL A 108 -2.20 14.16 6.11
C VAL A 108 -0.84 13.49 5.97
N SER A 109 -0.82 12.16 5.82
CA SER A 109 0.42 11.43 5.65
C SER A 109 1.10 11.68 4.32
N VAL A 110 0.34 11.74 3.22
CA VAL A 110 0.85 12.04 1.87
C VAL A 110 1.39 13.47 1.81
N GLU A 111 0.75 14.45 2.46
CA GLU A 111 1.25 15.83 2.50
C GLU A 111 2.59 15.95 3.24
N LYS A 112 2.82 15.11 4.25
CA LYS A 112 4.06 15.09 5.04
C LYS A 112 5.16 14.23 4.43
N THR A 113 4.81 13.33 3.51
CA THR A 113 5.76 12.43 2.86
C THR A 113 6.24 13.08 1.58
N ASN A 114 7.56 13.27 1.43
CA ASN A 114 8.07 13.69 0.14
C ASN A 114 8.22 12.45 -0.76
N ILE A 115 7.22 12.21 -1.61
CA ILE A 115 7.15 11.00 -2.43
C ILE A 115 8.14 11.10 -3.63
N ALA A 116 8.57 12.31 -4.02
CA ALA A 116 9.50 12.54 -5.15
C ALA A 116 10.99 12.64 -4.78
N ASP A 117 11.36 12.78 -3.50
CA ASP A 117 12.76 13.01 -3.09
C ASP A 117 13.60 11.72 -3.02
N ASN A 118 13.67 10.94 -4.10
CA ASN A 118 14.91 10.20 -4.35
C ASN A 118 15.23 9.92 -5.83
N PRO A 119 15.52 10.97 -6.63
CA PRO A 119 15.99 10.81 -8.01
C PRO A 119 17.42 10.21 -8.12
N PHE A 120 18.11 9.91 -7.01
CA PHE A 120 19.50 9.42 -6.97
C PHE A 120 19.73 8.26 -5.99
N ALA A 121 18.69 7.47 -5.66
CA ALA A 121 18.88 6.30 -4.82
C ALA A 121 19.77 5.29 -5.56
N LEU A 122 21.03 5.18 -5.13
CA LEU A 122 21.96 4.16 -5.63
C LEU A 122 21.46 2.73 -5.30
N ASP A 123 20.42 2.60 -4.46
CA ASP A 123 19.62 1.41 -4.19
C ASP A 123 18.13 1.79 -4.10
N VAL A 124 17.40 1.57 -5.20
CA VAL A 124 15.96 1.83 -5.35
C VAL A 124 15.13 1.22 -4.21
N ARG A 125 15.59 0.11 -3.60
CA ARG A 125 14.85 -0.59 -2.54
C ARG A 125 14.96 0.10 -1.18
N GLN A 126 16.04 0.84 -0.90
CA GLN A 126 16.19 1.55 0.37
C GLN A 126 15.36 2.82 0.43
N SER A 127 15.32 3.56 -0.67
CA SER A 127 14.50 4.78 -0.80
C SER A 127 13.00 4.48 -0.74
N GLU A 128 12.55 3.44 -1.42
CA GLU A 128 11.14 2.98 -1.38
C GLU A 128 10.72 2.58 0.04
N ASN A 129 11.58 1.85 0.76
CA ASN A 129 11.32 1.45 2.13
C ASN A 129 11.21 2.63 3.10
N GLN A 130 11.97 3.70 2.88
CA GLN A 130 11.91 4.90 3.72
C GLN A 130 10.62 5.68 3.50
N VAL A 131 10.20 5.86 2.23
CA VAL A 131 8.93 6.51 1.88
C VAL A 131 7.74 5.73 2.45
N ILE A 132 7.73 4.40 2.31
CA ILE A 132 6.68 3.54 2.87
C ILE A 132 6.63 3.66 4.40
N LYS A 133 7.78 3.65 5.09
CA LYS A 133 7.84 3.82 6.55
C LYS A 133 7.31 5.18 7.00
N GLN A 134 7.67 6.25 6.28
CA GLN A 134 7.18 7.61 6.57
C GLN A 134 5.67 7.70 6.37
N LEU A 135 5.14 7.14 5.27
CA LEU A 135 3.70 7.10 5.04
C LEU A 135 2.98 6.30 6.13
N LEU A 136 3.47 5.12 6.50
CA LEU A 136 2.81 4.29 7.52
C LEU A 136 2.85 4.93 8.91
N SER A 137 3.99 5.52 9.29
CA SER A 137 4.09 6.24 10.56
C SER A 137 3.18 7.46 10.55
N GLY A 138 3.22 8.26 9.48
CA GLY A 138 2.39 9.45 9.34
C GLY A 138 0.89 9.12 9.37
N PHE A 139 0.47 8.05 8.68
CA PHE A 139 -0.89 7.56 8.72
C PHE A 139 -1.31 7.14 10.12
N ARG A 140 -0.49 6.31 10.79
CA ARG A 140 -0.77 5.84 12.15
C ARG A 140 -0.91 7.01 13.12
N ASP A 141 0.00 7.96 13.05
CA ASP A 141 0.00 9.12 13.94
C ASP A 141 -1.20 10.03 13.66
N ALA A 142 -1.60 10.19 12.39
CA ALA A 142 -2.76 10.98 11.99
C ALA A 142 -4.10 10.31 12.31
N ILE A 143 -4.22 8.98 12.22
CA ILE A 143 -5.47 8.25 12.44
C ILE A 143 -5.76 7.98 13.91
N THR A 144 -4.72 7.88 14.75
CA THR A 144 -4.85 7.51 16.17
C THR A 144 -5.86 8.36 16.94
N PRO A 145 -5.86 9.71 16.84
CA PRO A 145 -6.84 10.54 17.55
C PRO A 145 -8.29 10.26 17.12
N ALA A 146 -8.51 10.02 15.82
CA ALA A 146 -9.83 9.72 15.29
C ALA A 146 -10.33 8.35 15.75
N ILE A 147 -9.46 7.33 15.75
CA ILE A 147 -9.78 6.01 16.32
C ILE A 147 -10.14 6.16 17.80
N ASN A 148 -9.33 6.85 18.60
CA ASN A 148 -9.60 7.00 20.03
C ASN A 148 -10.94 7.71 20.29
N SER A 149 -11.26 8.75 19.51
CA SER A 149 -12.54 9.45 19.60
C SER A 149 -13.71 8.54 19.22
N PHE A 150 -13.58 7.80 18.11
CA PHE A 150 -14.57 6.84 17.66
C PHE A 150 -14.82 5.73 18.69
N GLU A 151 -13.76 5.15 19.25
CA GLU A 151 -13.84 4.10 20.27
C GLU A 151 -14.54 4.62 21.55
N ALA A 152 -14.21 5.83 21.99
CA ALA A 152 -14.81 6.46 23.16
C ALA A 152 -16.30 6.77 22.96
N GLY A 153 -16.70 7.27 21.79
CA GLY A 153 -18.08 7.62 21.48
C GLY A 153 -18.99 6.41 21.21
N ASN A 154 -18.43 5.33 20.63
CA ASN A 154 -19.22 4.21 20.14
C ASN A 154 -19.08 2.93 20.97
N GLY A 155 -18.02 2.81 21.78
CA GLY A 155 -17.72 1.60 22.54
C GLY A 155 -17.33 0.40 21.67
N LEU A 156 -16.99 0.64 20.39
CA LEU A 156 -16.49 -0.36 19.45
C LEU A 156 -14.98 -0.19 19.33
N ILE A 157 -14.21 -1.18 19.80
CA ILE A 157 -12.75 -1.18 19.64
C ILE A 157 -12.43 -1.56 18.20
N ILE A 158 -11.66 -0.72 17.53
CA ILE A 158 -11.29 -0.89 16.13
C ILE A 158 -9.80 -0.70 15.91
N ASP A 159 -9.33 -1.17 14.78
CA ASP A 159 -8.02 -0.80 14.26
C ASP A 159 -8.10 -0.66 12.74
N VAL A 160 -7.35 0.28 12.19
CA VAL A 160 -7.39 0.60 10.77
C VAL A 160 -5.96 0.74 10.28
N GLN A 161 -5.61 0.00 9.23
CA GLN A 161 -4.27 0.05 8.63
C GLN A 161 -4.34 0.02 7.10
N PRO A 162 -3.43 0.71 6.40
CA PRO A 162 -3.27 0.53 4.96
C PRO A 162 -2.84 -0.90 4.66
N PHE A 163 -3.41 -1.51 3.62
CA PHE A 163 -3.00 -2.80 3.12
C PHE A 163 -1.91 -2.61 2.08
N LEU A 164 -0.65 -2.56 2.53
CA LEU A 164 0.52 -2.28 1.67
C LEU A 164 0.56 -3.08 0.36
N PRO A 165 0.21 -4.39 0.31
CA PRO A 165 0.17 -5.12 -0.95
C PRO A 165 -0.76 -4.54 -2.03
N SER A 166 -1.74 -3.71 -1.65
CA SER A 166 -2.67 -3.03 -2.56
C SER A 166 -2.35 -1.55 -2.78
N MET A 167 -1.33 -1.00 -2.10
CA MET A 167 -1.05 0.43 -2.17
C MET A 167 -0.28 0.78 -3.43
N ILE A 168 -0.82 1.73 -4.18
CA ILE A 168 -0.21 2.37 -5.35
C ILE A 168 0.21 3.78 -4.93
N PHE A 169 1.47 4.13 -5.19
CA PHE A 169 2.01 5.46 -4.96
C PHE A 169 2.06 6.23 -6.28
N LEU A 170 1.50 7.44 -6.29
CA LEU A 170 1.40 8.29 -7.46
C LEU A 170 2.38 9.45 -7.28
N LEU A 171 3.36 9.56 -8.18
CA LEU A 171 4.43 10.57 -8.10
C LEU A 171 4.06 11.87 -8.82
N GLU A 172 3.13 11.79 -9.77
CA GLU A 172 2.62 12.89 -10.58
C GLU A 172 1.16 12.58 -10.96
N GLU A 173 0.43 13.60 -11.41
CA GLU A 173 -0.94 13.46 -11.96
C GLU A 173 -1.90 12.66 -11.05
N CYS A 174 -1.81 12.83 -9.73
CA CYS A 174 -2.63 12.07 -8.80
C CYS A 174 -4.13 12.23 -9.07
N ASP A 175 -4.75 11.12 -9.49
CA ASP A 175 -6.19 10.93 -9.44
C ASP A 175 -6.53 9.98 -8.27
N ALA A 176 -7.16 10.55 -7.24
CA ALA A 176 -7.65 9.80 -6.08
C ALA A 176 -8.93 9.00 -6.37
N ASN A 177 -9.45 9.04 -7.60
CA ASN A 177 -10.56 8.19 -8.01
C ASN A 177 -10.17 6.71 -7.95
N VAL A 178 -10.95 5.96 -7.17
CA VAL A 178 -10.70 4.55 -6.83
C VAL A 178 -11.16 3.59 -7.93
N ASN A 179 -11.81 4.10 -8.99
CA ASN A 179 -12.44 3.31 -10.06
C ASN A 179 -11.50 2.42 -10.89
N GLU A 180 -10.19 2.43 -10.63
CA GLU A 180 -9.18 1.69 -11.40
C GLU A 180 -8.52 0.52 -10.63
N ILE A 181 -8.95 0.19 -9.40
CA ILE A 181 -8.35 -0.93 -8.63
C ILE A 181 -8.90 -2.31 -9.08
N SER A 182 -9.85 -2.35 -10.03
CA SER A 182 -10.41 -3.59 -10.56
C SER A 182 -9.78 -3.97 -11.91
N HIS A 183 -8.77 -4.84 -11.90
CA HIS A 183 -8.52 -5.85 -12.95
C HIS A 183 -7.64 -6.99 -12.44
#